data_AF-A0A0Q9K7E3-F1
#
_entry.id   AF-A0A0Q9K7E3-F1
#
_cell.length_a   1.000
_cell.length_b   1.000
_cell.length_c   1.000
_cell.angle_alpha   90.00
_cell.angle_beta   90.00
_cell.angle_gamma   90.00
#
_symmetry.space_group_name_H-M   'P 1'
#
loop_
_entity.id
_entity.type
_entity.pdbx_description
1 polymer ?
#
loop_
_entity_poly.entity_id
_entity_poly.type
_entity_poly.pdbx_seq_one_letter_code
_entity_poly.pdbx_strand_id
1 'polypeptide(L)' 'MFPYHKSPWHKTKRWKKNEKEELEFQVDLAEYNNTSKWVLPVPSTFMIDESAIIRSAYVNPNFMQRQSPDEILRELKKL' A
#
# COMPACT_ATOMS: atom_id res chain seq x y z
N MET A 1 -52.34 -18.66 10.39
CA MET A 1 -52.02 -17.33 10.97
C MET A 1 -51.47 -17.58 12.36
N PHE A 2 -50.15 -17.56 12.51
CA PHE A 2 -49.45 -17.78 13.78
C PHE A 2 -48.49 -16.61 14.04
N PRO A 3 -48.36 -16.15 15.29
CA PRO A 3 -47.90 -14.81 15.61
C PRO A 3 -46.38 -14.71 15.54
N TYR A 4 -45.89 -13.63 14.91
CA TYR A 4 -44.47 -13.26 14.94
C TYR A 4 -44.03 -12.96 16.37
N HIS A 5 -43.24 -13.85 16.96
CA HIS A 5 -42.51 -13.59 18.20
C HIS A 5 -41.32 -12.68 17.85
N LYS A 6 -41.34 -11.42 18.31
CA LYS A 6 -40.19 -10.51 18.13
C LYS A 6 -39.04 -11.00 19.01
N SER A 7 -37.99 -11.52 18.38
CA SER A 7 -36.75 -11.93 19.03
C SER A 7 -35.94 -10.71 19.52
N PRO A 8 -35.38 -10.71 20.75
CA PRO A 8 -34.85 -9.52 21.40
C PRO A 8 -33.35 -9.30 21.13
N TRP A 9 -32.91 -9.44 19.87
CA TRP A 9 -31.50 -9.23 19.52
C TRP A 9 -31.31 -7.81 18.97
N HIS A 10 -31.14 -6.91 19.93
CA HIS A 10 -30.28 -5.73 19.93
C HIS A 10 -29.78 -5.17 18.58
N LYS A 11 -30.13 -3.91 18.32
CA LYS A 11 -29.46 -3.04 17.35
C LYS A 11 -27.95 -3.03 17.63
N THR A 12 -27.11 -3.52 16.71
CA THR A 12 -25.66 -3.32 16.83
C THR A 12 -24.98 -3.06 15.49
N LYS A 13 -24.58 -1.78 15.34
CA LYS A 13 -23.42 -1.24 14.59
C LYS A 13 -23.18 -1.81 13.19
N ARG A 14 -24.18 -1.67 12.33
CA ARG A 14 -23.99 -1.54 10.88
C ARG A 14 -23.20 -0.25 10.61
N TRP A 15 -21.93 -0.39 10.22
CA TRP A 15 -20.98 0.67 9.82
C TRP A 15 -20.39 1.54 10.94
N LYS A 16 -19.48 0.95 11.74
CA LYS A 16 -18.28 1.66 12.21
C LYS A 16 -17.09 1.08 11.43
N LYS A 17 -17.09 1.34 10.13
CA LYS A 17 -15.93 1.14 9.26
C LYS A 17 -15.02 2.36 9.51
N ASN A 18 -13.71 2.15 9.64
CA ASN A 18 -12.66 3.16 9.76
C ASN A 18 -12.45 3.68 11.20
N GLU A 19 -11.36 3.24 11.86
CA GLU A 19 -10.64 4.05 12.89
C GLU A 19 -9.44 3.32 13.55
N LYS A 20 -9.25 2.00 13.37
CA LYS A 20 -8.29 1.24 14.23
C LYS A 20 -7.16 0.49 13.52
N GLU A 21 -6.79 0.88 12.31
CA GLU A 21 -5.59 0.35 11.63
C GLU A 21 -4.60 1.44 11.21
N GLU A 22 -4.72 2.66 11.74
CA GLU A 22 -3.76 3.78 11.54
C GLU A 22 -2.68 3.84 12.65
N LEU A 23 -2.28 2.71 13.22
CA LEU A 23 -1.50 2.68 14.47
C LEU A 23 -0.01 2.33 14.36
N GLU A 24 0.60 2.37 13.16
CA GLU A 24 2.08 2.37 13.07
C GLU A 24 2.67 3.58 12.34
N PHE A 25 1.90 4.26 11.50
CA PHE A 25 2.35 5.48 10.81
C PHE A 25 1.17 6.45 10.75
N GLN A 26 1.29 7.62 11.40
CA GLN A 26 0.33 8.74 11.30
C GLN A 26 0.42 9.40 9.92
N VAL A 27 0.28 8.63 8.85
CA VAL A 27 0.45 9.07 7.46
C VAL A 27 -0.90 8.98 6.77
N ASP A 28 -1.40 10.11 6.27
CA ASP A 28 -2.52 10.12 5.34
C ASP A 28 -2.07 9.46 4.03
N LEU A 29 -2.58 8.25 3.78
CA LEU A 29 -2.23 7.48 2.59
C LEU A 29 -2.73 8.11 1.29
N ALA A 30 -3.80 8.89 1.32
CA ALA A 30 -4.33 9.55 0.13
C ALA A 30 -3.44 10.75 -0.26
N GLU A 31 -2.98 11.51 0.72
CA GLU A 31 -1.98 12.56 0.53
C GLU A 31 -0.66 11.96 0.04
N TYR A 32 -0.15 10.95 0.74
CA TYR A 32 1.14 10.32 0.43
C TYR A 32 1.18 9.70 -0.97
N ASN A 33 0.11 9.00 -1.37
CA ASN A 33 0.02 8.39 -2.71
C ASN A 33 -0.46 9.36 -3.80
N ASN A 34 -0.73 10.63 -3.46
CA ASN A 34 -1.29 11.64 -4.35
C ASN A 34 -2.54 11.16 -5.11
N THR A 35 -3.40 10.39 -4.43
CA THR A 35 -4.61 9.83 -5.02
C THR A 35 -5.61 9.46 -3.94
N SER A 36 -6.89 9.79 -4.17
CA SER A 36 -7.99 9.36 -3.29
C SER A 36 -8.40 7.90 -3.51
N LYS A 37 -7.74 7.20 -4.45
CA LYS A 37 -8.00 5.79 -4.74
C LYS A 37 -7.23 4.92 -3.75
N TRP A 38 -7.87 3.85 -3.29
CA TRP A 38 -7.20 2.78 -2.55
C TRP A 38 -6.35 1.94 -3.52
N VAL A 39 -5.16 2.44 -3.85
CA VAL A 39 -4.18 1.78 -4.71
C VAL A 39 -2.84 1.72 -4.02
N LEU A 40 -2.16 0.58 -4.12
CA LEU A 40 -0.78 0.46 -3.66
C LEU A 40 0.16 0.99 -4.76
N PRO A 41 1.20 1.75 -4.41
CA PRO A 41 2.21 2.16 -5.37
C PRO A 41 2.94 0.92 -5.91
N VAL A 42 3.18 0.90 -7.23
CA VAL A 42 3.92 -0.19 -7.88
C VAL A 42 5.32 -0.27 -7.27
N PRO A 43 5.78 -1.45 -6.79
CA PRO A 43 7.11 -1.57 -6.22
C PRO A 43 8.15 -1.27 -7.30
N SER A 44 9.13 -0.47 -6.91
CA SER A 44 10.16 0.02 -7.80
C SER A 44 11.48 0.23 -7.05
N THR A 45 12.58 0.20 -7.78
CA THR A 45 13.92 0.45 -7.26
C THR A 45 14.66 1.33 -8.26
N PHE A 46 15.21 2.44 -7.78
CA PHE A 46 15.91 3.43 -8.60
C PHE A 46 17.32 3.64 -8.05
N MET A 47 18.28 3.77 -8.95
CA MET A 47 19.62 4.25 -8.62
C MET A 47 19.75 5.68 -9.11
N ILE A 48 20.04 6.60 -8.20
CA ILE A 48 20.12 8.03 -8.46
C ILE A 48 21.54 8.48 -8.09
N ASP A 49 22.19 9.22 -8.98
CA ASP A 49 23.53 9.77 -8.73
C ASP A 49 23.49 11.12 -8.00
N GLU A 50 24.66 11.68 -7.70
CA GLU A 50 24.81 12.98 -7.02
C GLU A 50 24.29 14.16 -7.87
N SER A 51 24.15 13.98 -9.19
CA SER A 51 23.55 14.96 -10.09
C SER A 51 22.02 14.83 -10.17
N ALA A 52 21.41 14.01 -9.31
CA ALA A 52 19.99 13.68 -9.29
C ALA A 52 19.48 13.02 -10.59
N ILE A 53 20.34 12.31 -11.32
CA ILE A 53 19.99 11.57 -12.54
C ILE A 53 19.74 10.11 -12.20
N ILE A 54 18.64 9.56 -12.69
CA ILE A 54 18.34 8.12 -12.60
C ILE A 54 19.30 7.37 -13.53
N ARG A 55 20.16 6.53 -12.96
CA ARG A 55 21.10 5.68 -13.69
C ARG A 55 20.61 4.26 -13.93
N SER A 56 19.66 3.80 -13.12
CA SER A 56 18.99 2.51 -13.29
C SER A 56 17.58 2.56 -12.68
N ALA A 57 16.65 1.82 -13.28
CA ALA A 57 15.27 1.71 -12.83
C ALA A 57 14.76 0.28 -13.00
N TYR A 58 14.16 -0.26 -11.94
CA TYR A 58 13.41 -1.50 -11.95
C TYR A 58 11.97 -1.20 -11.51
N VAL A 59 10.99 -1.63 -12.31
CA VAL A 59 9.56 -1.46 -12.05
C VAL A 59 8.84 -2.76 -12.35
N ASN A 60 8.09 -3.30 -11.40
CA ASN A 60 7.35 -4.54 -11.59
C ASN A 60 5.96 -4.45 -10.96
N PRO A 61 4.87 -4.57 -11.74
CA PRO A 61 3.50 -4.53 -11.20
C PRO A 61 3.15 -5.76 -10.35
N ASN A 62 3.94 -6.83 -10.40
CA ASN A 62 3.78 -7.96 -9.50
C ASN A 62 4.34 -7.61 -8.12
N PHE A 63 3.43 -7.29 -7.18
CA PHE A 63 3.76 -6.89 -5.80
C PHE A 63 4.53 -7.93 -4.99
N MET A 64 4.61 -9.18 -5.45
CA MET A 64 5.36 -10.26 -4.81
C MET A 64 6.81 -10.38 -5.32
N GLN A 65 7.20 -9.55 -6.29
CA GLN A 65 8.53 -9.55 -6.88
C GLN A 65 9.21 -8.22 -6.64
N ARG A 66 10.46 -8.28 -6.20
CA ARG A 66 11.35 -7.13 -6.01
C ARG A 66 12.62 -7.36 -6.82
N GLN A 67 13.33 -6.28 -7.14
CA GLN A 67 14.66 -6.40 -7.72
C GLN A 67 15.56 -7.21 -6.79
N SER A 68 16.34 -8.13 -7.35
CA SER A 68 17.27 -8.93 -6.55
C SER A 68 18.43 -8.06 -6.01
N PRO A 69 18.89 -8.26 -4.76
CA PRO A 69 20.09 -7.59 -4.26
C PRO A 69 21.32 -7.81 -5.15
N ASP A 70 21.47 -9.00 -5.75
CA ASP A 70 22.58 -9.27 -6.66
C ASP A 70 22.50 -8.45 -7.96
N GLU A 71 21.30 -8.23 -8.48
CA GLU A 71 21.07 -7.38 -9.65
C GLU A 71 21.37 -5.92 -9.31
N ILE A 72 20.95 -5.46 -8.13
CA ILE A 72 21.30 -4.12 -7.63
C ILE A 72 22.83 -3.98 -7.59
N LEU A 73 23.56 -4.90 -6.97
CA LEU A 73 25.02 -4.82 -6.90
C LEU A 73 25.69 -4.87 -8.28
N ARG A 74 25.13 -5.60 -9.25
CA ARG A 74 25.62 -5.62 -10.63
C ARG A 74 25.42 -4.28 -11.33
N GLU A 75 24.25 -3.66 -11.20
CA GLU A 75 24.00 -2.33 -11.78
C GLU A 75 24.88 -1.26 -11.12
N LEU A 76 25.07 -1.34 -9.79
CA LEU A 76 25.92 -0.38 -9.07
C LEU A 76 27.38 -0.41 -9.56
N LYS A 77 27.92 -1.59 -9.91
CA LYS A 77 29.28 -1.74 -10.44
C LYS A 77 29.48 -1.16 -11.84
N LYS A 78 28.41 -0.78 -12.55
CA LYS A 78 28.49 -0.16 -13.88
C LYS A 78 28.56 1.37 -13.81
N LEU A 79 28.32 1.94 -12.63
CA LEU A 79 28.39 3.38 -12.37
C LEU A 79 29.81 3.78 -11.98
#